data_AF-A0AAN9LU38-F1
#
_entry.id   AF-A0AAN9LU38-F1
#
_cell.length_a   1.000
_cell.length_b   1.000
_cell.length_c   1.000
_cell.angle_alpha   90.00
_cell.angle_beta   90.00
_cell.angle_gamma   90.00
#
_symmetry.space_group_name_H-M   'P 1'
#
loop_
_entity.id
_entity.type
_entity.pdbx_description
1 polymer ?
#
loop_
_entity_poly.entity_id
_entity_poly.type
_entity_poly.pdbx_seq_one_letter_code
_entity_poly.pdbx_strand_id
1 'polypeptide(L)'
;MARVSKSQLSLHIFKSKPRSHYRFYKFQTSAVPFHIEPKHALTHSIQIPFSMASSSSIPLDGGSDQCHSSGEVHVIVGPMFAGKTTTLLRRIESHLNTGRNVAMLKSSKDTRYAIDSVVTHDGVQFPCWALPDLLSFRDKYGHDAYQKLDVIGIDEAQFFEDLYEFCCKAADEDGKTVIVAGLDGDYLRRSFGSVLHIIPLADSVTKLTARCELCGKRAFFTLRKTEETKTELIGGADVYMPVCRHHYAKIQVAARSALESECHK
;
A
#
# COMPACT_ATOMS: atom_id res chain seq x y z
N MET A 1 41.19 0.06 38.01
CA MET A 1 40.32 1.19 38.40
C MET A 1 40.20 2.08 37.17
N ALA A 2 39.05 2.44 36.60
CA ALA A 2 37.73 2.64 37.16
C ALA A 2 36.62 2.19 36.19
N ARG A 3 35.53 1.69 36.77
CA ARG A 3 34.21 1.51 36.15
C ARG A 3 33.55 2.87 35.97
N VAL A 4 32.92 3.12 34.82
CA VAL A 4 31.90 4.16 34.62
C VAL A 4 30.86 3.56 33.67
N SER A 5 29.81 2.93 34.20
CA SER A 5 28.47 3.50 34.50
C SER A 5 27.51 3.38 33.31
N LYS A 6 26.62 2.38 33.38
CA LYS A 6 25.38 2.29 32.60
C LYS A 6 24.48 3.46 33.00
N SER A 7 24.21 4.41 32.10
CA SER A 7 23.13 5.37 32.28
C SER A 7 21.84 4.80 31.69
N GLN A 8 20.86 4.60 32.57
CA GLN A 8 19.45 4.39 32.27
C GLN A 8 18.96 5.54 31.38
N LEU A 9 18.23 5.23 30.30
CA LEU A 9 17.44 6.22 29.57
C LEU A 9 15.97 5.84 29.69
N SER A 10 15.24 6.77 30.31
CA SER A 10 13.88 6.67 30.77
C SER A 10 12.86 6.75 29.63
N LEU A 11 11.82 5.92 29.77
CA LEU A 11 10.57 5.96 29.03
C LEU A 11 9.90 7.34 29.22
N HIS A 12 9.98 8.25 28.24
CA HIS A 12 9.25 9.51 28.32
C HIS A 12 7.78 9.33 27.88
N ILE A 13 6.92 9.15 28.88
CA ILE A 13 5.47 9.26 28.78
C ILE A 13 5.13 10.75 28.64
N PHE A 14 4.75 11.21 27.45
CA PHE A 14 4.06 12.49 27.32
C PHE A 14 2.59 12.30 27.69
N LYS A 15 2.22 12.71 28.91
CA LYS A 15 0.83 12.95 29.30
C LYS A 15 0.39 14.29 28.72
N SER A 16 -0.62 14.28 27.87
CA SER A 16 -1.63 15.33 27.87
C SER A 16 -3.02 14.67 27.84
N LYS A 17 -3.82 14.98 28.87
CA LYS A 17 -5.26 14.64 28.96
C LYS A 17 -6.06 15.90 28.54
N PRO A 18 -7.36 15.79 28.16
CA PRO A 18 -8.12 14.58 27.80
C PRO A 18 -8.93 14.71 26.50
N ARG A 19 -8.90 13.66 25.66
CA ARG A 19 -10.08 12.90 25.19
C ARG A 19 -9.59 11.57 24.60
N SER A 20 -9.80 10.52 25.40
CA SER A 20 -9.83 9.08 25.09
C SER A 20 -8.78 8.49 24.12
N HIS A 21 -7.67 8.02 24.72
CA HIS A 21 -6.90 6.82 24.40
C HIS A 21 -6.79 6.35 22.93
N TYR A 22 -5.79 6.89 22.22
CA TYR A 22 -5.20 6.26 21.05
C TYR A 22 -3.75 5.88 21.34
N ARG A 23 -3.37 4.60 21.19
CA ARG A 23 -1.95 4.17 21.21
C ARG A 23 -1.40 4.27 19.80
N PHE A 24 -0.83 5.42 19.46
CA PHE A 24 0.02 5.56 18.28
C PHE A 24 1.46 5.18 18.64
N TYR A 25 2.01 4.20 17.94
CA TYR A 25 3.42 3.84 18.07
C TYR A 25 4.25 4.79 17.21
N LYS A 26 4.96 5.74 17.86
CA LYS A 26 6.00 6.55 17.23
C LYS A 26 7.32 6.20 17.93
N PHE A 27 8.19 5.44 17.26
CA PHE A 27 9.52 5.08 17.76
C PHE A 27 10.56 6.01 17.14
N GLN A 28 11.42 6.60 17.97
CA GLN A 28 12.57 7.38 17.50
C GLN A 28 13.63 6.42 16.92
N THR A 29 14.12 6.74 15.72
CA THR A 29 15.20 6.01 15.06
C THR A 29 16.56 6.45 15.61
N SER A 30 17.38 5.52 16.09
CA SER A 30 18.84 5.72 16.20
C SER A 30 19.52 5.06 15.01
N ALA A 31 20.27 5.85 14.24
CA ALA A 31 21.03 5.40 13.07
C ALA A 31 22.11 4.38 13.47
N VAL A 32 22.25 3.30 12.68
CA VAL A 32 23.41 2.39 12.72
C VAL A 32 23.86 2.15 11.26
N PRO A 33 25.16 2.31 10.94
CA PRO A 33 25.63 2.27 9.55
C PRO A 33 25.76 0.86 8.98
N PHE A 34 25.48 0.76 7.68
CA PHE A 34 25.49 -0.45 6.84
C PHE A 34 26.90 -0.70 6.27
N HIS A 35 27.37 -1.94 6.28
CA HIS A 35 28.59 -2.36 5.58
C HIS A 35 28.24 -3.59 4.71
N ILE A 36 28.42 -3.46 3.39
CA ILE A 36 28.23 -4.51 2.39
C ILE A 36 29.61 -4.98 1.94
N GLU A 37 29.84 -6.29 1.95
CA GLU A 37 30.83 -6.93 1.07
C GLU A 37 30.12 -7.95 0.16
N PRO A 38 30.48 -8.03 -1.14
CA PRO A 38 29.88 -8.95 -2.09
C PRO A 38 30.63 -10.29 -2.08
N LYS A 39 29.99 -11.39 -2.54
CA LYS A 39 30.66 -12.41 -3.36
C LYS A 39 29.75 -13.52 -3.90
N HIS A 40 30.00 -13.77 -5.20
CA HIS A 40 29.92 -15.00 -5.98
C HIS A 40 28.58 -15.55 -6.51
N ALA A 41 28.47 -15.42 -7.84
CA ALA A 41 27.68 -16.21 -8.75
C ALA A 41 28.15 -17.68 -8.81
N LEU A 42 27.20 -18.61 -8.84
CA LEU A 42 27.37 -19.91 -9.47
C LEU A 42 26.09 -20.31 -10.22
N THR A 43 26.29 -20.63 -11.49
CA THR A 43 25.38 -21.21 -12.46
C THR A 43 25.02 -22.64 -12.09
N HIS A 44 23.74 -23.01 -12.06
CA HIS A 44 23.32 -24.39 -12.30
C HIS A 44 21.98 -24.43 -13.02
N SER A 45 22.03 -24.96 -14.25
CA SER A 45 20.92 -25.40 -15.08
C SER A 45 20.18 -26.57 -14.40
N ILE A 46 18.90 -26.39 -14.09
CA ILE A 46 18.03 -27.45 -13.58
C ILE A 46 17.16 -27.95 -14.72
N GLN A 47 17.42 -29.18 -15.16
CA GLN A 47 16.55 -29.96 -16.03
C GLN A 47 15.37 -30.47 -15.20
N ILE A 48 14.15 -30.32 -15.75
CA ILE A 48 12.91 -30.84 -15.18
C ILE A 48 12.72 -32.28 -15.70
N PRO A 49 12.66 -33.32 -14.87
CA PRO A 49 12.12 -34.60 -15.29
C PRO A 49 10.63 -34.63 -14.97
N PHE A 50 9.84 -34.73 -16.03
CA PHE A 50 8.43 -35.10 -16.02
C PHE A 50 8.33 -36.58 -15.64
N SER A 51 7.73 -36.92 -14.50
CA SER A 51 7.41 -38.30 -14.13
C SER A 51 6.01 -38.35 -13.53
N MET A 52 5.15 -39.17 -14.15
CA MET A 52 3.83 -39.53 -13.67
C MET A 52 3.93 -40.66 -12.64
N ALA A 53 3.40 -40.44 -11.43
CA ALA A 53 2.97 -41.49 -10.49
C ALA A 53 2.04 -40.81 -9.46
N SER A 54 0.74 -41.06 -9.56
CA SER A 54 -0.03 -42.05 -8.79
C SER A 54 -0.64 -41.46 -7.51
N SER A 55 -1.96 -41.60 -7.44
CA SER A 55 -2.84 -41.20 -6.35
C SER A 55 -2.35 -41.72 -5.01
N SER A 56 -1.84 -40.82 -4.16
CA SER A 56 -1.66 -41.05 -2.74
C SER A 56 -2.53 -40.05 -2.00
N SER A 57 -3.55 -40.59 -1.34
CA SER A 57 -4.46 -39.86 -0.45
C SER A 57 -3.67 -39.19 0.66
N ILE A 58 -3.80 -37.86 0.77
CA ILE A 58 -3.29 -37.07 1.88
C ILE A 58 -3.96 -37.58 3.16
N PRO A 59 -3.23 -38.06 4.18
CA PRO A 59 -3.82 -38.42 5.45
C PRO A 59 -4.14 -37.12 6.20
N LEU A 60 -5.44 -36.87 6.44
CA LEU A 60 -5.89 -35.85 7.38
C LEU A 60 -5.70 -36.41 8.80
N ASP A 61 -4.55 -36.11 9.40
CA ASP A 61 -4.29 -36.41 10.81
C ASP A 61 -5.06 -35.41 11.68
N GLY A 62 -5.81 -35.94 12.64
CA GLY A 62 -6.75 -35.22 13.51
C GLY A 62 -6.05 -34.51 14.67
N GLY A 63 -5.15 -33.58 14.36
CA GLY A 63 -4.67 -32.58 15.31
C GLY A 63 -5.78 -31.56 15.58
N SER A 64 -5.93 -31.12 16.83
CA SER A 64 -6.83 -30.02 17.17
C SER A 64 -6.39 -28.76 16.41
N ASP A 65 -7.01 -28.47 15.27
CA ASP A 65 -6.91 -27.20 14.59
C ASP A 65 -7.43 -26.11 15.54
N GLN A 66 -6.51 -25.55 16.33
CA GLN A 66 -6.75 -24.22 16.85
C GLN A 66 -6.78 -23.33 15.63
N CYS A 67 -8.00 -22.96 15.22
CA CYS A 67 -8.26 -21.91 14.26
C CYS A 67 -7.57 -20.63 14.78
N HIS A 68 -6.29 -20.48 14.44
CA HIS A 68 -5.61 -19.21 14.51
C HIS A 68 -6.45 -18.24 13.68
N SER A 69 -6.80 -17.09 14.25
CA SER A 69 -7.55 -16.09 13.50
C SER A 69 -6.77 -15.74 12.24
N SER A 70 -7.29 -16.13 11.07
CA SER A 70 -6.68 -15.81 9.80
C SER A 70 -6.63 -14.29 9.62
N GLY A 71 -5.58 -13.79 8.99
CA GLY A 71 -5.56 -12.40 8.55
C GLY A 71 -6.62 -12.16 7.47
N GLU A 72 -6.74 -10.89 7.07
CA GLU A 72 -7.72 -10.45 6.07
C GLU A 72 -7.08 -9.41 5.16
N VAL A 73 -7.43 -9.40 3.88
CA VAL A 73 -6.99 -8.41 2.89
C VAL A 73 -8.21 -7.65 2.35
N HIS A 74 -8.26 -6.34 2.61
CA HIS A 74 -9.31 -5.46 2.11
C HIS A 74 -8.75 -4.43 1.14
N VAL A 75 -9.30 -4.37 -0.06
CA VAL A 75 -8.81 -3.53 -1.15
C VAL A 75 -9.79 -2.40 -1.46
N ILE A 76 -9.31 -1.16 -1.50
CA ILE A 76 -10.03 0.06 -1.84
C ILE A 76 -9.40 0.64 -3.11
N VAL A 77 -10.12 0.57 -4.22
CA VAL A 77 -9.66 1.03 -5.53
C VAL A 77 -10.55 2.11 -6.12
N GLY A 78 -10.06 2.79 -7.14
CA GLY A 78 -10.82 3.80 -7.89
C GLY A 78 -9.92 4.91 -8.45
N PRO A 79 -10.48 5.81 -9.26
CA PRO A 79 -9.71 6.88 -9.89
C PRO A 79 -9.16 7.87 -8.86
N MET A 80 -8.29 8.78 -9.31
CA MET A 80 -7.91 9.94 -8.51
C MET A 80 -9.18 10.72 -8.09
N PHE A 81 -9.12 11.37 -6.92
CA PHE A 81 -10.21 12.17 -6.35
C PHE A 81 -11.47 11.37 -5.94
N ALA A 82 -11.39 10.04 -5.87
CA ALA A 82 -12.48 9.19 -5.41
C ALA A 82 -12.58 9.04 -3.88
N GLY A 83 -11.68 9.66 -3.11
CA GLY A 83 -11.66 9.55 -1.63
C GLY A 83 -11.12 8.21 -1.10
N LYS A 84 -10.13 7.62 -1.79
CA LYS A 84 -9.51 6.35 -1.36
C LYS A 84 -8.82 6.47 -0.01
N THR A 85 -7.87 7.41 0.10
CA THR A 85 -7.17 7.74 1.34
C THR A 85 -8.15 8.06 2.48
N THR A 86 -9.19 8.86 2.22
CA THR A 86 -10.28 9.13 3.17
C THR A 86 -10.91 7.85 3.71
N THR A 87 -11.27 6.93 2.81
CA THR A 87 -11.95 5.68 3.18
C THR A 87 -11.01 4.76 3.96
N LEU A 88 -9.74 4.70 3.57
CA LEU A 88 -8.69 3.97 4.30
C LEU A 88 -8.53 4.50 5.72
N LEU A 89 -8.35 5.82 5.87
CA LEU A 89 -8.19 6.46 7.18
C LEU A 89 -9.40 6.20 8.09
N ARG A 90 -10.62 6.29 7.57
CA ARG A 90 -11.84 5.99 8.34
C ARG A 90 -11.87 4.54 8.85
N ARG A 91 -11.44 3.56 8.03
CA ARG A 91 -11.35 2.16 8.48
C ARG A 91 -10.28 1.99 9.54
N ILE A 92 -9.11 2.61 9.37
CA ILE A 92 -8.01 2.55 10.33
C ILE A 92 -8.41 3.18 11.66
N GLU A 93 -9.10 4.33 11.64
CA GLU A 93 -9.66 4.97 12.84
C GLU A 93 -10.67 4.07 13.55
N SER A 94 -11.52 3.36 12.80
CA SER A 94 -12.46 2.38 13.37
C SER A 94 -11.73 1.26 14.12
N HIS A 95 -10.63 0.73 13.58
CA HIS A 95 -9.83 -0.29 14.26
C HIS A 95 -9.06 0.26 15.48
N LEU A 96 -8.58 1.49 15.41
CA LEU A 96 -8.01 2.19 16.55
C LEU A 96 -9.03 2.34 17.70
N ASN A 97 -10.26 2.71 17.37
CA ASN A 97 -11.36 2.88 18.34
C ASN A 97 -11.75 1.56 19.03
N THR A 98 -11.47 0.40 18.42
CA THR A 98 -11.66 -0.92 19.04
C THR A 98 -10.45 -1.41 19.83
N GLY A 99 -9.40 -0.59 19.95
CA GLY A 99 -8.19 -0.89 20.72
C GLY A 99 -7.15 -1.75 19.98
N ARG A 100 -7.33 -1.97 18.67
CA ARG A 100 -6.34 -2.67 17.85
C ARG A 100 -5.14 -1.78 17.56
N ASN A 101 -3.95 -2.38 17.53
CA ASN A 101 -2.70 -1.72 17.16
C ASN A 101 -2.63 -1.61 15.65
N VAL A 102 -2.52 -0.37 15.14
CA VAL A 102 -2.52 -0.11 13.70
C VAL A 102 -1.22 0.54 13.24
N ALA A 103 -0.86 0.32 11.97
CA ALA A 103 0.16 1.08 11.27
C ALA A 103 -0.39 1.62 9.94
N MET A 104 0.07 2.80 9.53
CA MET A 104 -0.21 3.37 8.21
C MET A 104 1.09 3.46 7.42
N LEU A 105 1.11 2.92 6.20
CA LEU A 105 2.26 2.90 5.31
C LEU A 105 1.94 3.73 4.06
N LYS A 106 2.91 4.52 3.58
CA LYS A 106 2.83 5.24 2.31
C LYS A 106 4.12 5.01 1.52
N SER A 107 4.03 5.00 0.19
CA SER A 107 5.24 4.93 -0.63
C SER A 107 6.02 6.24 -0.52
N SER A 108 7.35 6.15 -0.34
CA SER A 108 8.24 7.32 -0.44
C SER A 108 8.39 7.82 -1.87
N LYS A 109 7.96 7.05 -2.87
CA LYS A 109 7.92 7.48 -4.28
C LYS A 109 6.83 8.54 -4.51
N ASP A 110 5.82 8.64 -3.65
CA ASP A 110 4.81 9.68 -3.73
C ASP A 110 5.22 10.93 -2.94
N THR A 111 5.61 11.99 -3.66
CA THR A 111 6.04 13.27 -3.08
C THR A 111 4.97 14.38 -3.18
N ARG A 112 3.73 14.07 -3.60
CA ARG A 112 2.64 15.07 -3.78
C ARG A 112 2.23 15.74 -2.48
N TYR A 113 2.22 14.97 -1.40
CA TYR A 113 1.97 15.45 -0.06
C TYR A 113 3.29 15.34 0.68
N ALA A 114 3.67 16.40 1.40
CA ALA A 114 4.97 16.59 2.04
C ALA A 114 5.64 15.29 2.51
N ILE A 115 6.97 15.27 2.41
CA ILE A 115 7.88 14.22 2.88
C ILE A 115 7.57 13.75 4.32
N ASP A 116 6.82 14.56 5.06
CA ASP A 116 6.41 14.31 6.42
C ASP A 116 5.39 13.18 6.58
N SER A 117 5.60 12.48 7.68
CA SER A 117 4.99 11.26 8.18
C SER A 117 3.51 11.40 8.54
N VAL A 118 2.72 12.13 7.75
CA VAL A 118 1.32 12.43 8.05
C VAL A 118 0.43 12.31 6.82
N VAL A 119 -0.60 11.49 6.91
CA VAL A 119 -1.75 11.52 6.00
C VAL A 119 -2.82 12.41 6.65
N THR A 120 -3.25 13.45 5.95
CA THR A 120 -4.26 14.41 6.44
C THR A 120 -5.63 14.16 5.81
N HIS A 121 -6.68 14.11 6.62
CA HIS A 121 -8.06 14.15 6.18
C HIS A 121 -8.95 14.81 7.22
N ASP A 122 -9.84 15.73 6.80
CA ASP A 122 -10.76 16.47 7.69
C ASP A 122 -10.07 17.11 8.91
N GLY A 123 -8.82 17.55 8.77
CA GLY A 123 -8.02 18.13 9.86
C GLY A 123 -7.38 17.12 10.82
N VAL A 124 -7.60 15.81 10.62
CA VAL A 124 -6.96 14.73 11.38
C VAL A 124 -5.66 14.31 10.71
N GLN A 125 -4.58 14.28 11.48
CA GLN A 125 -3.24 13.88 11.06
C GLN A 125 -2.95 12.46 11.55
N PHE A 126 -2.84 11.50 10.63
CA PHE A 126 -2.43 10.13 10.97
C PHE A 126 -0.93 9.96 10.76
N PRO A 127 -0.17 9.54 11.80
CA PRO A 127 1.23 9.22 11.62
C PRO A 127 1.38 8.05 10.65
N CYS A 128 2.20 8.22 9.61
CA CYS A 128 2.44 7.20 8.59
C CYS A 128 3.94 6.98 8.35
N TRP A 129 4.30 5.75 8.01
CA TRP A 129 5.66 5.36 7.68
C TRP A 129 5.87 5.45 6.18
N ALA A 130 6.77 6.34 5.76
CA ALA A 130 7.20 6.42 4.38
C ALA A 130 8.26 5.34 4.10
N LEU A 131 7.98 4.51 3.11
CA LEU A 131 8.79 3.35 2.76
C LEU A 131 9.02 3.26 1.24
N PRO A 132 10.23 2.90 0.79
CA PRO A 132 10.47 2.59 -0.62
C PRO A 132 9.82 1.26 -1.03
N ASP A 133 9.81 0.29 -0.13
CA ASP A 133 9.27 -1.07 -0.28
C ASP A 133 8.61 -1.51 1.04
N LEU A 134 7.59 -2.36 0.96
CA LEU A 134 6.83 -2.82 2.13
C LEU A 134 7.59 -3.86 2.95
N LEU A 135 8.38 -4.71 2.32
CA LEU A 135 9.10 -5.79 3.00
C LEU A 135 10.20 -5.27 3.94
N SER A 136 10.81 -4.10 3.68
CA SER A 136 11.74 -3.45 4.62
C SER A 136 11.08 -2.90 5.88
N PHE A 137 9.75 -2.91 5.99
CA PHE A 137 9.03 -2.40 7.15
C PHE A 137 9.51 -3.04 8.46
N ARG A 138 9.71 -4.36 8.46
CA ARG A 138 10.17 -5.12 9.65
C ARG A 138 11.58 -4.75 10.05
N ASP A 139 12.48 -4.66 9.08
CA ASP A 139 13.91 -4.39 9.32
C ASP A 139 14.12 -2.95 9.80
N LYS A 140 13.40 -2.00 9.20
CA LYS A 140 13.56 -0.57 9.50
C LYS A 140 12.97 -0.15 10.84
N TYR A 141 11.90 -0.80 11.28
CA TYR A 141 11.14 -0.36 12.47
C TYR A 141 11.05 -1.41 13.59
N GLY A 142 11.66 -2.57 13.38
CA GLY A 142 11.86 -3.61 14.40
C GLY A 142 10.78 -4.69 14.39
N HIS A 143 11.24 -5.94 14.50
CA HIS A 143 10.37 -7.12 14.55
C HIS A 143 9.33 -7.06 15.69
N ASP A 144 9.74 -6.59 16.87
CA ASP A 144 8.84 -6.47 18.03
C ASP A 144 7.70 -5.47 17.81
N ALA A 145 7.96 -4.40 17.05
CA ALA A 145 6.93 -3.42 16.72
C ALA A 145 5.95 -4.01 15.72
N TYR A 146 6.44 -4.68 14.68
CA TYR A 146 5.63 -5.37 13.68
C TYR A 146 4.73 -6.45 14.28
N GLN A 147 5.26 -7.27 15.18
CA GLN A 147 4.50 -8.37 15.81
C GLN A 147 3.29 -7.88 16.59
N LYS A 148 3.38 -6.69 17.20
CA LYS A 148 2.27 -6.09 17.98
C LYS A 148 1.16 -5.52 17.11
N LEU A 149 1.36 -5.38 15.80
CA LEU A 149 0.36 -4.81 14.91
C LEU A 149 -0.72 -5.84 14.57
N ASP A 150 -1.96 -5.39 14.69
CA ASP A 150 -3.15 -6.14 14.32
C ASP A 150 -3.66 -5.72 12.93
N VAL A 151 -3.44 -4.44 12.55
CA VAL A 151 -3.95 -3.86 11.29
C VAL A 151 -2.88 -3.03 10.60
N ILE A 152 -2.74 -3.19 9.29
CA ILE A 152 -1.79 -2.44 8.46
C ILE A 152 -2.56 -1.76 7.31
N GLY A 153 -2.60 -0.43 7.33
CA GLY A 153 -3.10 0.38 6.22
C GLY A 153 -2.00 0.71 5.24
N ILE A 154 -2.24 0.56 3.94
CA ILE A 154 -1.30 0.88 2.87
C ILE A 154 -1.98 1.87 1.92
N ASP A 155 -1.45 3.09 1.84
CA ASP A 155 -1.93 4.09 0.88
C ASP A 155 -1.02 4.17 -0.35
N GLU A 156 -1.61 4.61 -1.47
CA GLU A 156 -0.95 4.75 -2.77
C GLU A 156 -0.21 3.47 -3.20
N ALA A 157 -0.88 2.32 -2.99
CA ALA A 157 -0.32 0.99 -3.10
C ALA A 157 0.22 0.63 -4.49
N GLN A 158 -0.20 1.34 -5.53
CA GLN A 158 0.29 1.13 -6.89
C GLN A 158 1.79 1.39 -7.07
N PHE A 159 2.44 2.06 -6.10
CA PHE A 159 3.89 2.30 -6.11
C PHE A 159 4.73 1.20 -5.45
N PHE A 160 4.08 0.23 -4.79
CA PHE A 160 4.75 -0.91 -4.15
C PHE A 160 4.71 -2.13 -5.06
N GLU A 161 5.88 -2.53 -5.55
CA GLU A 161 6.05 -3.70 -6.43
C GLU A 161 5.87 -5.00 -5.63
N ASP A 162 6.30 -4.99 -4.37
CA ASP A 162 6.27 -6.09 -3.40
C ASP A 162 4.94 -6.23 -2.65
N LEU A 163 3.89 -5.50 -3.07
CA LEU A 163 2.56 -5.52 -2.44
C LEU A 163 1.97 -6.92 -2.32
N TYR A 164 2.11 -7.75 -3.36
CA TYR A 164 1.55 -9.10 -3.36
C TYR A 164 2.22 -9.97 -2.28
N GLU A 165 3.55 -10.02 -2.27
CA GLU A 165 4.31 -10.79 -1.29
C GLU A 165 4.06 -10.31 0.14
N PHE A 166 4.00 -8.99 0.33
CA PHE A 166 3.66 -8.40 1.63
C PHE A 166 2.28 -8.82 2.11
N CYS A 167 1.25 -8.81 1.25
CA CYS A 167 -0.11 -9.21 1.62
C CYS A 167 -0.17 -10.67 2.04
N CYS A 168 0.43 -11.59 1.26
CA CYS A 168 0.50 -13.01 1.62
C CYS A 168 1.16 -13.20 2.99
N LYS A 169 2.33 -12.60 3.19
CA LYS A 169 3.05 -12.73 4.46
C LYS A 169 2.27 -12.15 5.64
N ALA A 170 1.75 -10.93 5.50
CA ALA A 170 1.06 -10.25 6.59
C ALA A 170 -0.27 -10.91 6.95
N ALA A 171 -1.07 -11.31 5.96
CA ALA A 171 -2.40 -11.87 6.19
C ALA A 171 -2.36 -13.39 6.43
N ASP A 172 -1.70 -14.15 5.55
CA ASP A 172 -1.73 -15.61 5.56
C ASP A 172 -0.81 -16.20 6.63
N GLU A 173 0.39 -15.62 6.83
CA GLU A 173 1.38 -16.13 7.78
C GLU A 173 1.31 -15.43 9.15
N ASP A 174 1.20 -14.11 9.16
CA ASP A 174 1.31 -13.29 10.38
C ASP A 174 -0.05 -12.92 11.01
N GLY A 175 -1.17 -13.34 10.41
CA GLY A 175 -2.53 -13.16 10.94
C GLY A 175 -3.01 -11.71 11.05
N LYS A 176 -2.56 -10.81 10.16
CA LYS A 176 -2.85 -9.37 10.21
C LYS A 176 -3.99 -8.99 9.26
N THR A 177 -4.77 -7.97 9.64
CA THR A 177 -5.70 -7.31 8.72
C THR A 177 -4.94 -6.27 7.89
N VAL A 178 -4.91 -6.42 6.57
CA VAL A 178 -4.26 -5.49 5.63
C VAL A 178 -5.34 -4.72 4.87
N ILE A 179 -5.32 -3.38 4.95
CA ILE A 179 -6.26 -2.51 4.22
C ILE A 179 -5.47 -1.71 3.20
N VAL A 180 -5.69 -1.99 1.93
CA VAL A 180 -4.92 -1.45 0.81
C VAL A 180 -5.74 -0.42 0.05
N ALA A 181 -5.20 0.78 -0.17
CA ALA A 181 -5.78 1.80 -1.03
C ALA A 181 -4.85 2.10 -2.21
N GLY A 182 -5.39 2.09 -3.43
CA GLY A 182 -4.57 2.33 -4.62
C GLY A 182 -5.39 2.60 -5.88
N LEU A 183 -4.70 3.04 -6.94
CA LEU A 183 -5.30 3.17 -8.27
C LEU A 183 -5.49 1.77 -8.88
N ASP A 184 -6.68 1.51 -9.45
CA ASP A 184 -6.92 0.29 -10.25
C ASP A 184 -6.36 0.40 -11.67
N GLY A 185 -6.12 1.62 -12.15
CA GLY A 185 -5.45 1.82 -13.42
C GLY A 185 -4.80 3.18 -13.59
N ASP A 186 -3.86 3.24 -14.53
CA ASP A 186 -3.16 4.45 -14.93
C ASP A 186 -4.06 5.38 -15.78
N TYR A 187 -3.50 6.51 -16.22
CA TYR A 187 -4.21 7.48 -17.07
C TYR A 187 -4.58 6.91 -18.46
N LEU A 188 -4.06 5.73 -18.83
CA LEU A 188 -4.33 4.99 -20.05
C LEU A 188 -5.31 3.82 -19.83
N ARG A 189 -5.84 3.65 -18.61
CA ARG A 189 -6.68 2.50 -18.16
C ARG A 189 -5.96 1.15 -18.19
N ARG A 190 -4.62 1.14 -18.13
CA ARG A 190 -3.83 -0.08 -17.93
C ARG A 190 -3.68 -0.33 -16.44
N SER A 191 -3.33 -1.55 -16.06
CA SER A 191 -3.00 -1.87 -14.67
C SER A 191 -1.90 -0.94 -14.16
N PHE A 192 -2.02 -0.49 -12.91
CA PHE A 192 -1.00 0.32 -12.25
C PHE A 192 -0.40 -0.48 -11.09
N GLY A 193 0.86 -0.89 -11.24
CA GLY A 193 1.59 -1.65 -10.23
C GLY A 193 0.91 -2.99 -9.93
N SER A 194 1.09 -3.46 -8.69
CA SER A 194 0.62 -4.77 -8.24
C SER A 194 -0.79 -4.75 -7.61
N VAL A 195 -1.51 -3.63 -7.63
CA VAL A 195 -2.82 -3.48 -6.96
C VAL A 195 -3.88 -4.46 -7.49
N LEU A 196 -3.89 -4.74 -8.79
CA LEU A 196 -4.83 -5.71 -9.35
C LEU A 196 -4.44 -7.16 -9.04
N HIS A 197 -3.16 -7.43 -8.75
CA HIS A 197 -2.67 -8.79 -8.47
C HIS A 197 -3.13 -9.30 -7.11
N ILE A 198 -3.45 -8.40 -6.17
CA ILE A 198 -3.96 -8.78 -4.85
C ILE A 198 -5.48 -8.93 -4.80
N ILE A 199 -6.21 -8.67 -5.89
CA ILE A 199 -7.66 -8.86 -5.94
C ILE A 199 -8.07 -10.32 -5.63
N PRO A 200 -7.40 -11.35 -6.17
CA PRO A 200 -7.70 -12.75 -5.82
C PRO A 200 -7.41 -13.11 -4.37
N LEU A 201 -6.55 -12.36 -3.68
CA LEU A 201 -6.24 -12.54 -2.26
C LEU A 201 -7.25 -11.82 -1.34
N ALA A 202 -8.07 -10.92 -1.90
CA ALA A 202 -8.83 -9.97 -1.10
C ALA A 202 -10.17 -10.54 -0.61
N ASP A 203 -10.39 -10.48 0.71
CA ASP A 203 -11.68 -10.73 1.37
C ASP A 203 -12.73 -9.67 1.02
N SER A 204 -12.30 -8.46 0.67
CA SER A 204 -13.22 -7.44 0.16
C SER A 204 -12.57 -6.53 -0.86
N VAL A 205 -13.31 -6.18 -1.93
CA VAL A 205 -12.88 -5.20 -2.92
C VAL A 205 -13.92 -4.10 -3.04
N THR A 206 -13.53 -2.87 -2.73
CA THR A 206 -14.39 -1.67 -2.81
C THR A 206 -13.89 -0.76 -3.92
N LYS A 207 -14.66 -0.61 -5.00
CA LYS A 207 -14.35 0.35 -6.07
C LYS A 207 -15.10 1.65 -5.90
N LEU A 208 -14.39 2.69 -5.47
CA LEU A 208 -14.90 4.05 -5.32
C LEU A 208 -15.04 4.74 -6.67
N THR A 209 -15.93 5.74 -6.72
CA THR A 209 -16.15 6.58 -7.89
C THR A 209 -15.99 8.04 -7.51
N ALA A 210 -15.37 8.82 -8.40
CA ALA A 210 -15.32 10.28 -8.27
C ALA A 210 -16.52 10.94 -8.98
N ARG A 211 -16.53 12.28 -9.05
CA ARG A 211 -17.43 13.04 -9.93
C ARG A 211 -16.69 13.49 -11.18
N CYS A 212 -17.30 13.31 -12.34
CA CYS A 212 -16.70 13.71 -13.61
C CYS A 212 -16.63 15.22 -13.70
N GLU A 213 -15.43 15.77 -13.91
CA GLU A 213 -15.20 17.22 -13.99
C GLU A 213 -15.96 17.87 -15.17
N LEU A 214 -16.26 17.09 -16.21
CA LEU A 214 -16.90 17.59 -17.44
C LEU A 214 -18.43 17.49 -17.47
N CYS A 215 -19.06 16.59 -16.69
CA CYS A 215 -20.54 16.47 -16.67
C CYS A 215 -21.16 16.18 -15.31
N GLY A 216 -20.38 16.14 -14.23
CA GLY A 216 -20.87 15.87 -12.87
C GLY A 216 -21.32 14.43 -12.58
N LYS A 217 -21.50 13.57 -13.61
CA LYS A 217 -21.85 12.15 -13.45
C LYS A 217 -20.71 11.37 -12.77
N ARG A 218 -20.98 10.13 -12.35
CA ARG A 218 -19.94 9.25 -11.77
C ARG A 218 -18.74 9.10 -12.72
N ALA A 219 -17.55 9.34 -12.16
CA ALA A 219 -16.27 9.14 -12.81
C ALA A 219 -15.62 7.85 -12.33
N PHE A 220 -15.06 7.11 -13.28
CA PHE A 220 -14.44 5.82 -13.05
C PHE A 220 -12.97 5.79 -13.49
N PHE A 221 -12.49 6.86 -14.13
CA PHE A 221 -11.18 6.93 -14.75
C PHE A 221 -10.49 8.24 -14.39
N THR A 222 -9.17 8.18 -14.29
CA THR A 222 -8.30 9.35 -14.26
C THR A 222 -7.90 9.67 -15.68
N LEU A 223 -8.03 10.92 -16.11
CA LEU A 223 -7.49 11.43 -17.36
C LEU A 223 -6.37 12.41 -17.06
N ARG A 224 -5.27 12.32 -17.80
CA ARG A 224 -4.20 13.32 -17.79
C ARG A 224 -4.58 14.50 -18.68
N LYS A 225 -4.41 15.73 -18.19
CA LYS A 225 -4.67 17.00 -18.89
C LYS A 225 -3.50 17.43 -19.77
N THR A 226 -2.27 17.00 -19.44
CA THR A 226 -1.03 17.38 -20.12
C THR A 226 -0.62 16.36 -21.20
N GLU A 227 0.22 16.80 -22.14
CA GLU A 227 0.77 15.97 -23.23
C GLU A 227 1.95 15.09 -22.79
N GLU A 228 2.42 15.24 -21.55
CA GLU A 228 3.50 14.40 -21.03
C GLU A 228 3.08 12.92 -21.02
N THR A 229 3.97 12.04 -21.52
CA THR A 229 3.65 10.61 -21.72
C THR A 229 4.17 9.68 -20.61
N LYS A 230 5.04 10.17 -19.72
CA LYS A 230 5.62 9.36 -18.62
C LYS A 230 4.53 8.71 -17.77
N THR A 231 4.57 7.39 -17.56
CA THR A 231 3.54 6.67 -16.79
C THR A 231 3.43 7.21 -15.36
N GLU A 232 4.58 7.42 -14.71
CA GLU A 232 4.68 8.01 -13.38
C GLU A 232 4.96 9.51 -13.50
N LEU A 233 3.91 10.31 -13.46
CA LEU A 233 4.02 11.76 -13.29
C LEU A 233 3.29 12.12 -11.99
N ILE A 234 4.08 12.51 -11.00
CA ILE A 234 3.62 12.96 -9.68
C ILE A 234 2.93 14.30 -9.88
N GLY A 235 1.60 14.31 -9.81
CA GLY A 235 0.78 15.51 -10.04
C GLY A 235 -0.59 15.40 -9.37
N GLY A 236 -1.23 16.55 -9.16
CA GLY A 236 -2.53 16.68 -8.52
C GLY A 236 -3.63 17.00 -9.53
N ALA A 237 -4.53 17.90 -9.16
CA ALA A 237 -5.67 18.36 -9.99
C ALA A 237 -5.27 19.24 -11.19
N ASP A 238 -4.04 19.75 -11.15
CA ASP A 238 -3.37 20.48 -12.22
C ASP A 238 -3.05 19.55 -13.40
N VAL A 239 -2.61 18.32 -13.13
CA VAL A 239 -2.22 17.35 -14.16
C VAL A 239 -3.34 16.37 -14.48
N TYR A 240 -4.20 16.03 -13.52
CA TYR A 240 -5.19 14.96 -13.68
C TYR A 240 -6.62 15.41 -13.38
N MET A 241 -7.59 14.83 -14.07
CA MET A 241 -9.01 14.96 -13.75
C MET A 241 -9.77 13.62 -13.74
N PRO A 242 -10.78 13.49 -12.86
CA PRO A 242 -11.68 12.35 -12.87
C PRO A 242 -12.71 12.50 -14.01
N VAL A 243 -12.89 11.45 -14.81
CA VAL A 243 -13.83 11.45 -15.94
C VAL A 243 -14.70 10.19 -16.02
N CYS A 244 -15.89 10.36 -16.62
CA CYS A 244 -16.77 9.25 -16.95
C CYS A 244 -16.29 8.51 -18.20
N ARG A 245 -16.89 7.34 -18.49
CA ARG A 245 -16.52 6.50 -19.64
C ARG A 245 -16.60 7.23 -20.97
N HIS A 246 -17.69 7.97 -21.17
CA HIS A 246 -17.97 8.71 -22.40
C HIS A 246 -16.89 9.76 -22.68
N HIS A 247 -16.61 10.62 -21.70
CA HIS A 247 -15.63 11.69 -21.89
C HIS A 247 -14.20 11.20 -22.08
N TYR A 248 -13.79 10.19 -21.32
CA TYR A 248 -12.49 9.57 -21.54
C TYR A 248 -12.37 9.01 -22.96
N ALA A 249 -13.38 8.26 -23.44
CA ALA A 249 -13.35 7.68 -24.78
C ALA A 249 -13.30 8.75 -25.87
N LYS A 250 -14.09 9.82 -25.73
CA LYS A 250 -14.11 10.95 -26.67
C LYS A 250 -12.74 11.63 -26.78
N ILE A 251 -12.10 11.89 -25.64
CA ILE A 251 -10.78 12.56 -25.62
C ILE A 251 -9.69 11.65 -26.17
N GLN A 252 -9.72 10.35 -25.88
CA GLN A 252 -8.77 9.39 -26.44
C GLN A 252 -8.87 9.26 -27.96
N VAL A 253 -10.09 9.25 -28.50
CA VAL A 253 -10.30 9.25 -29.96
C VAL A 253 -9.74 10.54 -30.57
N ALA A 254 -10.05 11.70 -29.98
CA ALA A 254 -9.52 12.98 -30.45
C ALA A 254 -7.98 13.04 -30.44
N ALA A 255 -7.36 12.53 -29.37
CA ALA A 255 -5.90 12.46 -29.25
C ALA A 255 -5.27 11.54 -30.31
N ARG A 256 -5.89 10.38 -30.60
CA ARG A 256 -5.41 9.46 -31.66
C ARG A 256 -5.52 10.08 -33.05
N SER A 257 -6.67 10.72 -33.35
CA SER A 257 -6.87 11.39 -34.63
C SER A 257 -5.91 12.56 -34.85
N ALA A 258 -5.54 13.28 -33.79
CA ALA A 258 -4.52 14.35 -33.86
C ALA A 258 -3.13 13.79 -34.22
N LEU A 259 -2.71 12.71 -33.57
CA LEU A 259 -1.42 12.04 -33.83
C LEU A 259 -1.34 11.47 -35.26
N GLU A 260 -2.42 10.92 -35.79
CA GLU A 260 -2.48 10.40 -37.17
C GLU A 260 -2.37 11.53 -38.21
N SER A 261 -2.92 12.71 -37.92
CA SER A 261 -2.85 13.88 -38.81
C SER A 261 -1.48 14.59 -38.84
N GLU A 262 -0.65 14.40 -37.81
CA GLU A 262 0.73 14.91 -37.77
C GLU A 262 1.72 14.00 -38.50
N CYS A 263 1.43 12.69 -38.61
CA CYS A 263 2.27 11.74 -39.33
C CYS A 263 2.08 11.80 -40.87
N HIS A 264 1.13 12.58 -41.36
CA HIS A 264 0.85 12.80 -42.79
C HIS A 264 1.28 14.18 -43.30
N LYS A 265 2.05 14.94 -42.51
CA LYS A 265 2.75 16.17 -42.92
C LYS A 265 4.24 15.95 -42.89
#